data_AF-A0A3S0DW43-F1
#
_entry.id   AF-A0A3S0DW43-F1
#
_cell.length_a   1.000
_cell.length_b   1.000
_cell.length_c   1.000
_cell.angle_alpha   90.00
_cell.angle_beta   90.00
_cell.angle_gamma   90.00
#
_symmetry.space_group_name_H-M   'P 1'
#
loop_
_entity.id
_entity.type
_entity.pdbx_description
1 polymer ?
#
loop_
_entity_poly.entity_id
_entity_poly.type
_entity_poly.pdbx_seq_one_letter_code
_entity_poly.pdbx_strand_id
1 'polypeptide(L)'
;MSLCLVSAGVIKTLSVTAFMLAWTHSVEKSEWQEDWRVTPRGLQIVEARVQGTGAGMEPPPEARLADGWFRWKPHLAEQSEVALGNSGMAGEWRLCTGGKCRTLSDILGHPVGANVTTMRVCDASATPVVPSDEAALCKSGSQAGPDAVIRACNVALNREAASVSEKIDVLRVRAAAWRAKGERRRALDDYDTALRLAPAHEAVRAERKSLFHEIELQGATMPLKRAPKP
;
A
#
# COMPACT_ATOMS: atom_id res chain seq x y z
N MET A 1 5.19 -24.91 -3.76
CA MET A 1 5.23 -23.55 -3.18
C MET A 1 3.92 -23.35 -2.45
N SER A 2 3.91 -22.48 -1.44
CA SER A 2 2.75 -22.33 -0.58
C SER A 2 2.37 -20.85 -0.50
N LEU A 3 1.07 -20.58 -0.53
CA LEU A 3 0.50 -19.26 -0.33
C LEU A 3 0.04 -19.13 1.13
N CYS A 4 0.39 -18.02 1.77
CA CYS A 4 -0.01 -17.67 3.11
C CYS A 4 -1.05 -16.56 3.05
N LEU A 5 -2.20 -16.81 3.68
CA LEU A 5 -3.23 -15.80 3.93
C LEU A 5 -3.13 -15.38 5.39
N VAL A 6 -3.02 -14.08 5.63
CA VAL A 6 -2.91 -13.49 6.97
C VAL A 6 -4.05 -12.51 7.18
N SER A 7 -4.88 -12.74 8.20
CA SER A 7 -5.97 -11.83 8.57
C SER A 7 -6.19 -11.88 10.07
N ALA A 8 -6.27 -10.71 10.73
CA ALA A 8 -6.53 -10.61 12.17
C ALA A 8 -5.66 -11.54 13.06
N GLY A 9 -4.38 -11.70 12.71
CA GLY A 9 -3.44 -12.57 13.43
C GLY A 9 -3.54 -14.07 13.11
N VAL A 10 -4.53 -14.50 12.32
CA VAL A 10 -4.64 -15.88 11.82
C VAL A 10 -3.82 -16.02 10.54
N ILE A 11 -3.03 -17.09 10.46
CA ILE A 11 -2.26 -17.46 9.27
C ILE A 11 -2.77 -18.80 8.73
N LYS A 12 -3.18 -18.83 7.47
CA LYS A 12 -3.55 -20.06 6.76
C LYS A 12 -2.60 -20.32 5.60
N THR A 13 -2.03 -21.51 5.57
CA THR A 13 -1.15 -21.99 4.51
C THR A 13 -1.94 -22.81 3.49
N LEU A 14 -1.79 -22.50 2.21
CA LEU A 14 -2.35 -23.22 1.08
C LEU A 14 -1.22 -23.72 0.18
N SER A 15 -1.18 -25.03 -0.08
CA SER A 15 -0.22 -25.60 -1.03
C SER A 15 -0.72 -25.40 -2.46
N VAL A 16 -0.35 -24.28 -3.07
CA VAL A 16 -0.76 -23.88 -4.43
C VAL A 16 0.40 -23.17 -5.12
N THR A 17 0.55 -23.42 -6.42
CA THR A 17 1.55 -22.76 -7.28
C THR A 17 0.93 -21.72 -8.22
N ALA A 18 -0.36 -21.85 -8.49
CA ALA A 18 -1.16 -20.87 -9.21
C ALA A 18 -2.61 -20.92 -8.71
N PHE A 19 -3.29 -19.79 -8.78
CA PHE A 19 -4.68 -19.65 -8.38
C PHE A 19 -5.33 -18.48 -9.12
N MET A 20 -6.64 -18.52 -9.25
CA MET A 20 -7.42 -17.37 -9.67
C MET A 20 -8.00 -16.70 -8.41
N LEU A 21 -7.85 -15.40 -8.31
CA LEU A 21 -8.50 -14.55 -7.34
C LEU A 21 -9.72 -13.91 -8.00
N ALA A 22 -10.90 -13.98 -7.38
CA ALA A 22 -12.12 -13.43 -7.93
C ALA A 22 -12.89 -12.64 -6.87
N TRP A 23 -13.43 -11.48 -7.26
CA TRP A 23 -14.26 -10.66 -6.39
C TRP A 23 -15.26 -9.85 -7.21
N THR A 24 -16.24 -9.27 -6.53
CA THR A 24 -17.25 -8.43 -7.15
C THR A 24 -17.09 -7.00 -6.66
N HIS A 25 -17.08 -6.03 -7.58
CA HIS A 25 -17.01 -4.63 -7.20
C HIS A 25 -18.26 -4.21 -6.42
N SER A 26 -18.07 -3.50 -5.30
CA SER A 26 -19.18 -3.18 -4.38
C SER A 26 -20.25 -2.30 -5.02
N VAL A 27 -19.87 -1.36 -5.89
CA VAL A 27 -20.78 -0.39 -6.52
C VAL A 27 -21.30 -0.93 -7.84
N GLU A 28 -20.38 -1.21 -8.77
CA GLU A 28 -20.69 -1.61 -10.16
C GLU A 28 -21.27 -3.02 -10.27
N LYS A 29 -21.13 -3.86 -9.23
CA LYS A 29 -21.53 -5.27 -9.23
C LYS A 29 -20.91 -6.13 -10.34
N SER A 30 -19.90 -5.61 -11.02
CA SER A 30 -19.07 -6.34 -11.99
C SER A 30 -18.14 -7.32 -11.30
N GLU A 31 -17.95 -8.49 -11.93
CA GLU A 31 -16.95 -9.46 -11.50
C GLU A 31 -15.56 -9.08 -12.04
N TRP A 32 -14.57 -9.15 -11.15
CA TRP A 32 -13.14 -9.09 -11.46
C TRP A 32 -12.51 -10.44 -11.17
N GLN A 33 -11.57 -10.82 -12.02
CA GLN A 33 -10.76 -12.01 -11.82
C GLN A 33 -9.31 -11.73 -12.18
N GLU A 34 -8.39 -12.31 -11.43
CA GLU A 34 -6.96 -12.22 -11.64
C GLU A 34 -6.31 -13.59 -11.51
N ASP A 35 -5.44 -13.94 -12.44
CA ASP A 35 -4.68 -15.18 -12.36
C ASP A 35 -3.30 -14.88 -11.79
N TRP A 36 -2.97 -15.56 -10.70
CA TRP A 36 -1.74 -15.38 -9.93
C TRP A 36 -0.88 -16.64 -9.95
N ARG A 37 0.44 -16.44 -9.92
CA ARG A 37 1.44 -17.48 -9.70
C ARG A 37 2.23 -17.19 -8.43
N VAL A 38 2.45 -18.24 -7.65
CA VAL A 38 3.36 -18.23 -6.50
C VAL A 38 4.74 -18.60 -7.02
N THR A 39 5.69 -17.67 -6.92
CA THR A 39 7.08 -17.85 -7.33
C THR A 39 7.99 -17.83 -6.09
N PRO A 40 9.29 -18.18 -6.22
CA PRO A 40 10.24 -18.01 -5.13
C PRO A 40 10.54 -16.56 -4.77
N ARG A 41 10.30 -15.58 -5.67
CA ARG A 41 10.56 -14.15 -5.38
C ARG A 41 9.32 -13.41 -4.91
N GLY A 42 8.13 -13.96 -5.11
CA GLY A 42 6.88 -13.33 -4.71
C GLY A 42 5.64 -13.86 -5.44
N LEU A 43 4.61 -13.03 -5.46
CA LEU A 43 3.37 -13.24 -6.17
C LEU A 43 3.41 -12.49 -7.49
N GLN A 44 3.20 -13.24 -8.57
CA GLN A 44 3.17 -12.68 -9.92
C GLN A 44 1.73 -12.71 -10.44
N ILE A 45 1.20 -11.55 -10.81
CA ILE A 45 -0.03 -11.47 -11.58
C ILE A 45 0.27 -11.77 -13.05
N VAL A 46 -0.51 -12.66 -13.65
CA VAL A 46 -0.28 -13.16 -15.02
C VAL A 46 -1.31 -12.58 -15.99
N GLU A 47 -2.55 -12.46 -15.55
CA GLU A 47 -3.66 -11.91 -16.30
C GLU A 47 -4.66 -11.28 -15.32
N ALA A 48 -5.27 -10.17 -15.74
CA ALA A 48 -6.41 -9.57 -15.07
C ALA A 48 -7.57 -9.45 -16.06
N ARG A 49 -8.80 -9.57 -15.55
CA ARG A 49 -10.01 -9.47 -16.36
C ARG A 49 -11.20 -8.92 -15.59
N VAL A 50 -12.03 -8.15 -16.29
CA VAL A 50 -13.27 -7.53 -15.78
C VAL A 50 -14.44 -7.71 -16.74
N GLN A 51 -15.64 -7.92 -16.18
CA GLN A 51 -16.90 -7.80 -16.92
C GLN A 51 -17.41 -6.36 -16.91
N GLY A 52 -17.41 -5.73 -18.09
CA GLY A 52 -17.95 -4.38 -18.30
C GLY A 52 -16.95 -3.23 -18.04
N THR A 53 -17.46 -2.01 -18.17
CA THR A 53 -16.72 -0.76 -17.96
C THR A 53 -17.52 0.10 -16.99
N GLY A 54 -17.16 0.06 -15.71
CA GLY A 54 -17.82 0.83 -14.64
C GLY A 54 -16.86 1.83 -14.02
N ALA A 55 -17.39 2.82 -13.30
CA ALA A 55 -16.59 3.89 -12.71
C ALA A 55 -15.57 3.34 -11.70
N GLY A 56 -14.28 3.62 -11.92
CA GLY A 56 -13.18 3.11 -11.08
C GLY A 56 -12.81 1.65 -11.35
N MET A 57 -13.40 1.02 -12.37
CA MET A 57 -13.10 -0.32 -12.85
C MET A 57 -12.79 -0.31 -14.35
N GLU A 58 -12.27 0.80 -14.86
CA GLU A 58 -11.94 0.96 -16.27
C GLU A 58 -10.79 0.02 -16.66
N PRO A 59 -11.00 -0.86 -17.65
CA PRO A 59 -9.91 -1.66 -18.16
C PRO A 59 -8.86 -0.74 -18.82
N PRO A 60 -7.56 -1.08 -18.74
CA PRO A 60 -6.53 -0.24 -19.30
C PRO A 60 -6.59 -0.23 -20.84
N PRO A 61 -5.99 0.77 -21.53
CA PRO A 61 -6.10 0.92 -22.99
C PRO A 61 -5.65 -0.30 -23.79
N GLU A 62 -4.72 -1.10 -23.25
CA GLU A 62 -4.24 -2.35 -23.86
C GLU A 62 -5.18 -3.55 -23.69
N ALA A 63 -6.22 -3.43 -22.88
CA ALA A 63 -7.16 -4.51 -22.63
C ALA A 63 -7.95 -4.87 -23.89
N ARG A 64 -8.15 -6.16 -24.08
CA ARG A 64 -8.90 -6.69 -25.22
C ARG A 64 -10.18 -7.32 -24.74
N LEU A 65 -11.29 -6.98 -25.40
CA LEU A 65 -12.58 -7.60 -25.15
C LEU A 65 -12.62 -8.99 -25.79
N ALA A 66 -12.83 -10.02 -24.98
CA ALA A 66 -12.99 -11.40 -25.40
C ALA A 66 -14.03 -12.10 -24.51
N ASP A 67 -15.06 -12.70 -25.13
CA ASP A 67 -16.14 -13.43 -24.44
C ASP A 67 -16.86 -12.61 -23.35
N GLY A 68 -17.04 -11.31 -23.57
CA GLY A 68 -17.66 -10.39 -22.61
C GLY A 68 -16.74 -9.94 -21.46
N TRP A 69 -15.46 -10.31 -21.51
CA TRP A 69 -14.43 -9.90 -20.55
C TRP A 69 -13.40 -9.00 -21.20
N PHE A 70 -13.10 -7.87 -20.58
CA PHE A 70 -11.87 -7.13 -20.90
C PHE A 70 -10.71 -7.84 -20.21
N ARG A 71 -9.71 -8.27 -20.98
CA ARG A 71 -8.55 -9.03 -20.49
C ARG A 71 -7.25 -8.30 -20.83
N TRP A 72 -6.31 -8.29 -19.91
CA TRP A 72 -4.96 -7.73 -20.12
C TRP A 72 -3.92 -8.44 -19.25
N LYS A 73 -2.65 -8.21 -19.56
CA LYS A 73 -1.52 -8.68 -18.76
C LYS A 73 -0.91 -7.51 -18.00
N PRO A 74 -1.10 -7.43 -16.67
CA PRO A 74 -0.53 -6.33 -15.91
C PRO A 74 1.00 -6.37 -15.94
N HIS A 75 1.63 -5.22 -16.17
CA HIS A 75 3.08 -5.07 -16.15
C HIS A 75 3.57 -4.67 -14.75
N LEU A 76 3.35 -5.54 -13.78
CA LEU A 76 3.78 -5.35 -12.39
C LEU A 76 4.96 -6.26 -12.08
N ALA A 77 5.90 -5.76 -11.26
CA ALA A 77 6.95 -6.60 -10.69
C ALA A 77 6.33 -7.68 -9.79
N GLU A 78 7.08 -8.75 -9.52
CA GLU A 78 6.67 -9.77 -8.56
C GLU A 78 6.50 -9.11 -7.17
N GLN A 79 5.33 -9.27 -6.57
CA GLN A 79 4.96 -8.63 -5.32
C GLN A 79 5.37 -9.50 -4.13
N SER A 80 6.07 -8.96 -3.14
CA SER A 80 6.36 -9.70 -1.90
C SER A 80 5.09 -9.97 -1.10
N GLU A 81 4.12 -9.07 -1.18
CA GLU A 81 2.85 -9.12 -0.46
C GLU A 81 1.74 -8.45 -1.28
N VAL A 82 0.52 -8.98 -1.19
CA VAL A 82 -0.68 -8.40 -1.82
C VAL A 82 -1.76 -8.25 -0.76
N ALA A 83 -2.17 -7.01 -0.47
CA ALA A 83 -3.23 -6.72 0.49
C ALA A 83 -4.61 -6.76 -0.20
N LEU A 84 -5.49 -7.64 0.29
CA LEU A 84 -6.87 -7.77 -0.15
C LEU A 84 -7.77 -6.90 0.74
N GLY A 85 -8.02 -5.67 0.28
CA GLY A 85 -8.94 -4.76 0.95
C GLY A 85 -10.36 -5.31 0.93
N ASN A 86 -11.05 -5.29 2.08
CA ASN A 86 -12.43 -5.74 2.18
C ASN A 86 -13.29 -4.62 2.80
N SER A 87 -14.20 -4.05 2.00
CA SER A 87 -15.11 -3.01 2.48
C SER A 87 -16.31 -3.57 3.26
N GLY A 88 -16.52 -4.88 3.27
CA GLY A 88 -17.68 -5.54 3.89
C GLY A 88 -19.02 -5.31 3.17
N MET A 89 -19.06 -4.45 2.15
CA MET A 89 -20.27 -4.12 1.38
C MET A 89 -20.38 -4.85 0.03
N ALA A 90 -19.30 -5.53 -0.38
CA ALA A 90 -19.20 -6.27 -1.63
C ALA A 90 -19.28 -7.78 -1.39
N GLY A 91 -19.35 -8.55 -2.48
CA GLY A 91 -19.07 -9.98 -2.42
C GLY A 91 -17.67 -10.24 -1.87
N GLU A 92 -17.52 -11.34 -1.14
CA GLU A 92 -16.24 -11.72 -0.56
C GLU A 92 -15.22 -12.14 -1.63
N TRP A 93 -13.95 -11.87 -1.36
CA TRP A 93 -12.84 -12.44 -2.10
C TRP A 93 -12.93 -13.97 -2.13
N ARG A 94 -12.77 -14.54 -3.32
CA ARG A 94 -12.75 -15.98 -3.56
C ARG A 94 -11.41 -16.37 -4.17
N LEU A 95 -10.84 -17.45 -3.65
CA LEU A 95 -9.64 -18.08 -4.22
C LEU A 95 -10.06 -19.39 -4.89
N CYS A 96 -9.77 -19.49 -6.18
CA CYS A 96 -10.15 -20.61 -7.04
C CYS A 96 -8.92 -21.41 -7.48
N THR A 97 -8.95 -22.72 -7.20
CA THR A 97 -7.87 -23.66 -7.56
C THR A 97 -8.48 -24.96 -8.07
N GLY A 98 -8.00 -25.47 -9.20
CA GLY A 98 -8.49 -26.73 -9.78
C GLY A 98 -10.01 -26.74 -10.01
N GLY A 99 -10.58 -25.60 -10.42
CA GLY A 99 -12.02 -25.44 -10.67
C GLY A 99 -12.88 -25.27 -9.41
N LYS A 100 -12.30 -25.29 -8.20
CA LYS A 100 -13.04 -25.07 -6.94
C LYS A 100 -12.71 -23.70 -6.38
N CYS A 101 -13.73 -22.88 -6.16
CA CYS A 101 -13.63 -21.57 -5.52
C CYS A 101 -14.07 -21.66 -4.06
N ARG A 102 -13.29 -21.07 -3.15
CA ARG A 102 -13.64 -20.92 -1.73
C ARG A 102 -13.51 -19.46 -1.33
N THR A 103 -14.36 -18.99 -0.43
CA THR A 103 -14.23 -17.64 0.14
C THR A 103 -13.01 -17.57 1.07
N LEU A 104 -12.52 -16.37 1.36
CA LEU A 104 -11.45 -16.22 2.34
C LEU A 104 -11.88 -16.70 3.73
N SER A 105 -13.12 -16.47 4.12
CA SER A 105 -13.69 -16.90 5.40
C SER A 105 -13.71 -18.42 5.53
N ASP A 106 -14.10 -19.13 4.47
CA ASP A 106 -14.06 -20.60 4.44
C ASP A 106 -12.63 -21.13 4.56
N ILE A 107 -11.68 -20.44 3.93
CA ILE A 107 -10.27 -20.84 3.95
C ILE A 107 -9.66 -20.59 5.34
N LEU A 108 -9.90 -19.42 5.93
CA LEU A 108 -9.39 -19.00 7.22
C LEU A 108 -10.11 -19.67 8.40
N GLY A 109 -11.34 -20.16 8.17
CA GLY A 109 -12.17 -20.83 9.18
C GLY A 109 -12.91 -19.87 10.13
N HIS A 110 -12.94 -18.58 9.79
CA HIS A 110 -13.71 -17.57 10.51
C HIS A 110 -14.13 -16.45 9.55
N PRO A 111 -15.19 -15.68 9.84
CA PRO A 111 -15.55 -14.51 9.05
C PRO A 111 -14.41 -13.50 8.99
N VAL A 112 -14.02 -13.05 7.79
CA VAL A 112 -13.01 -11.98 7.62
C VAL A 112 -13.57 -10.59 7.90
N GLY A 113 -14.88 -10.38 7.71
CA GLY A 113 -15.52 -9.08 7.91
C GLY A 113 -14.89 -7.99 7.03
N ALA A 114 -14.71 -6.79 7.59
CA ALA A 114 -14.02 -5.67 6.92
C ALA A 114 -12.49 -5.69 7.13
N ASN A 115 -11.92 -6.78 7.65
CA ASN A 115 -10.48 -6.87 7.86
C ASN A 115 -9.75 -7.06 6.53
N VAL A 116 -8.60 -6.40 6.40
CA VAL A 116 -7.68 -6.64 5.28
C VAL A 116 -7.09 -8.04 5.44
N THR A 117 -7.09 -8.81 4.35
CA THR A 117 -6.38 -10.09 4.29
C THR A 117 -5.14 -9.93 3.42
N THR A 118 -3.98 -10.24 3.95
CA THR A 118 -2.73 -10.21 3.22
C THR A 118 -2.46 -11.58 2.58
N MET A 119 -2.07 -11.59 1.31
CA MET A 119 -1.49 -12.74 0.62
C MET A 119 0.03 -12.58 0.49
N ARG A 120 0.79 -13.64 0.78
CA ARG A 120 2.24 -13.71 0.53
C ARG A 120 2.68 -15.14 0.24
N VAL A 121 3.89 -15.31 -0.26
CA VAL A 121 4.51 -16.65 -0.30
C VAL A 121 4.77 -17.09 1.14
N CYS A 122 4.41 -18.34 1.50
CA CYS A 122 4.78 -18.88 2.79
C CYS A 122 6.27 -19.23 2.77
N ASP A 123 7.03 -18.58 3.63
CA ASP A 123 8.40 -18.99 3.88
C ASP A 123 8.41 -20.32 4.66
N ALA A 124 8.95 -21.38 4.06
CA ALA A 124 9.34 -22.59 4.80
C ALA A 124 10.67 -22.39 5.56
N SER A 125 11.31 -21.23 5.38
CA SER A 125 12.61 -20.89 5.97
C SER A 125 12.79 -19.37 6.03
N ALA A 126 11.86 -18.68 6.69
CA ALA A 126 12.14 -17.38 7.24
C ALA A 126 12.23 -17.53 8.75
N THR A 127 13.44 -17.73 9.24
CA THR A 127 13.85 -16.91 10.38
C THR A 127 13.48 -15.48 9.98
N PRO A 128 12.80 -14.69 10.83
CA PRO A 128 12.64 -13.28 10.57
C PRO A 128 14.04 -12.65 10.66
N VAL A 129 14.80 -12.73 9.58
CA VAL A 129 15.81 -11.74 9.27
C VAL A 129 14.99 -10.57 8.72
N VAL A 130 14.37 -9.84 9.64
CA VAL A 130 14.13 -8.42 9.40
C VAL A 130 15.52 -7.89 9.08
N PRO A 131 15.78 -7.27 7.90
CA PRO A 131 17.00 -6.52 7.76
C PRO A 131 16.89 -5.44 8.83
N SER A 132 17.70 -5.56 9.89
CA SER A 132 17.97 -4.50 10.86
C SER A 132 18.34 -3.18 10.17
N ASP A 133 18.63 -3.22 8.87
CA ASP A 133 19.25 -2.20 8.07
C ASP A 133 18.26 -1.37 7.24
N GLU A 134 17.00 -1.79 7.00
CA GLU A 134 16.07 -0.97 6.21
C GLU A 134 15.53 0.23 7.01
N ALA A 135 15.08 0.00 8.25
CA ALA A 135 14.71 1.11 9.15
C ALA A 135 15.91 1.97 9.55
N ALA A 136 17.15 1.43 9.46
CA ALA A 136 18.36 2.18 9.77
C ALA A 136 18.58 3.38 8.83
N LEU A 137 17.95 3.37 7.65
CA LEU A 137 17.94 4.51 6.72
C LEU A 137 17.06 5.66 7.19
N CYS A 138 16.14 5.45 8.14
CA CYS A 138 15.34 6.52 8.74
C CYS A 138 16.14 7.27 9.80
N LYS A 139 17.16 8.00 9.34
CA LYS A 139 18.01 8.85 10.18
C LYS A 139 18.24 10.19 9.46
N SER A 140 18.40 11.24 10.25
CA SER A 140 18.83 12.55 9.74
C SER A 140 20.16 12.41 8.99
N GLY A 141 20.27 12.97 7.78
CA GLY A 141 21.49 12.94 6.99
C GLY A 141 21.75 11.64 6.21
N SER A 142 20.75 10.76 6.09
CA SER A 142 20.82 9.60 5.19
C SER A 142 21.18 10.03 3.76
N GLN A 143 22.14 9.33 3.15
CA GLN A 143 22.53 9.53 1.74
C GLN A 143 21.54 8.89 0.76
N ALA A 144 20.55 8.15 1.27
CA ALA A 144 19.53 7.53 0.46
C ALA A 144 18.56 8.56 -0.12
N GLY A 145 18.02 8.29 -1.31
CA GLY A 145 17.01 9.14 -1.92
C GLY A 145 15.73 9.25 -1.07
N PRO A 146 14.93 10.32 -1.22
CA PRO A 146 13.77 10.58 -0.37
C PRO A 146 12.78 9.41 -0.28
N ASP A 147 12.54 8.68 -1.38
CA ASP A 147 11.63 7.53 -1.40
C ASP A 147 12.10 6.35 -0.55
N ALA A 148 13.41 6.11 -0.51
CA ALA A 148 13.98 5.06 0.33
C ALA A 148 13.89 5.44 1.82
N VAL A 149 14.15 6.71 2.15
CA VAL A 149 14.00 7.23 3.52
C VAL A 149 12.55 7.13 3.98
N ILE A 150 11.58 7.49 3.13
CA ILE A 150 10.15 7.39 3.45
C ILE A 150 9.75 5.95 3.77
N ARG A 151 10.15 4.98 2.92
CA ARG A 151 9.86 3.55 3.18
C ARG A 151 10.46 3.09 4.50
N ALA A 152 11.73 3.43 4.75
CA ALA A 152 12.41 3.12 6.00
C ALA A 152 11.69 3.70 7.22
N CYS A 153 11.24 4.96 7.15
CA CYS A 153 10.52 5.59 8.25
C CYS A 153 9.12 5.01 8.47
N ASN A 154 8.43 4.55 7.42
CA ASN A 154 7.16 3.82 7.57
C ASN A 154 7.37 2.53 8.36
N VAL A 155 8.43 1.78 8.07
CA VAL A 155 8.80 0.58 8.83
C VAL A 155 9.12 0.93 10.28
N ALA A 156 9.89 2.01 10.51
CA ALA A 156 10.26 2.44 11.86
C ALA A 156 9.05 2.86 12.73
N LEU A 157 8.05 3.54 12.16
CA LEU A 157 6.83 3.95 12.90
C LEU A 157 5.95 2.78 13.32
N ASN A 158 5.98 1.68 12.58
CA ASN A 158 5.18 0.49 12.84
C ASN A 158 5.80 -0.45 13.89
N ARG A 159 6.96 -0.10 14.47
CA ARG A 159 7.58 -0.90 15.54
C ARG A 159 6.83 -0.69 16.86
N GLU A 160 6.35 -1.78 17.45
CA GLU A 160 5.57 -1.75 18.70
C GLU A 160 6.36 -1.19 19.90
N ALA A 161 7.69 -1.40 19.91
CA ALA A 161 8.57 -0.98 21.01
C ALA A 161 9.14 0.45 20.88
N ALA A 162 8.72 1.26 19.90
CA ALA A 162 9.27 2.61 19.72
C ALA A 162 8.79 3.58 20.80
N SER A 163 9.73 4.21 21.51
CA SER A 163 9.46 5.28 22.47
C SER A 163 8.85 6.51 21.80
N VAL A 164 8.22 7.38 22.60
CA VAL A 164 7.64 8.64 22.10
C VAL A 164 8.71 9.52 21.44
N SER A 165 9.91 9.59 22.02
CA SER A 165 11.03 10.35 21.45
C SER A 165 11.47 9.81 20.10
N GLU A 166 11.59 8.48 19.97
CA GLU A 166 11.94 7.84 18.71
C GLU A 166 10.87 8.07 17.63
N LYS A 167 9.58 8.00 18.00
CA LYS A 167 8.48 8.31 17.06
C LYS A 167 8.55 9.75 16.56
N ILE A 168 8.87 10.70 17.43
CA ILE A 168 9.02 12.11 17.05
C ILE A 168 10.18 12.28 16.07
N ASP A 169 11.33 11.67 16.33
CA ASP A 169 12.49 11.74 15.43
C ASP A 169 12.21 11.11 14.07
N VAL A 170 11.55 9.94 14.05
CA VAL A 170 11.14 9.26 12.82
C VAL A 170 10.16 10.11 12.01
N LEU A 171 9.16 10.72 12.64
CA LEU A 171 8.22 11.64 11.98
C LEU A 171 8.94 12.85 11.40
N ARG A 172 9.90 13.42 12.14
CA ARG A 172 10.71 14.56 11.69
C ARG A 172 11.55 14.22 10.46
N VAL A 173 12.22 13.06 10.46
CA VAL A 173 13.02 12.58 9.31
C VAL A 173 12.12 12.32 8.10
N ARG A 174 10.96 11.70 8.29
CA ARG A 174 10.01 11.44 7.20
C ARG A 174 9.44 12.74 6.62
N ALA A 175 9.14 13.73 7.46
CA ALA A 175 8.71 15.06 7.03
C ALA A 175 9.77 15.75 6.17
N ALA A 176 11.05 15.67 6.54
CA ALA A 176 12.15 16.21 5.74
C ALA A 176 12.24 15.54 4.37
N ALA A 177 12.06 14.22 4.29
CA ALA A 177 12.04 13.48 3.03
C ALA A 177 10.83 13.86 2.15
N TRP A 178 9.63 14.03 2.72
CA TRP A 178 8.47 14.55 2.00
C TRP A 178 8.69 15.98 1.48
N ARG A 179 9.29 16.85 2.30
CA ARG A 179 9.66 18.22 1.90
C ARG A 179 10.62 18.21 0.72
N ALA A 180 11.62 17.33 0.73
CA ALA A 180 12.57 17.16 -0.39
C ALA A 180 11.88 16.69 -1.69
N LYS A 181 10.78 15.94 -1.59
CA LYS A 181 9.93 15.56 -2.74
C LYS A 181 8.98 16.67 -3.21
N GLY A 182 8.88 17.79 -2.49
CA GLY A 182 7.87 18.82 -2.73
C GLY A 182 6.47 18.47 -2.21
N GLU A 183 6.31 17.34 -1.53
CA GLU A 183 5.06 16.85 -0.92
C GLU A 183 4.81 17.55 0.43
N ARG A 184 4.76 18.89 0.39
CA ARG A 184 4.77 19.76 1.58
C ARG A 184 3.59 19.51 2.52
N ARG A 185 2.44 19.11 1.99
CA ARG A 185 1.27 18.77 2.82
C ARG A 185 1.51 17.53 3.68
N ARG A 186 2.10 16.47 3.10
CA ARG A 186 2.45 15.25 3.86
C ARG A 186 3.51 15.53 4.92
N ALA A 187 4.46 16.42 4.62
CA ALA A 187 5.46 16.86 5.59
C ALA A 187 4.82 17.62 6.78
N LEU A 188 3.82 18.46 6.54
CA LEU A 188 3.07 19.14 7.61
C LEU A 188 2.31 18.14 8.50
N ASP A 189 1.68 17.12 7.91
CA ASP A 189 0.94 16.10 8.67
C ASP A 189 1.86 15.33 9.65
N ASP A 190 3.09 15.05 9.24
CA ASP A 190 4.11 14.41 10.08
C ASP A 190 4.54 15.32 11.24
N TYR A 191 4.78 16.62 10.98
CA TYR A 191 5.09 17.58 12.04
C TYR A 191 3.91 17.79 13.00
N ASP A 192 2.68 17.84 12.50
CA ASP A 192 1.47 17.96 13.33
C ASP A 192 1.29 16.70 14.21
N THR A 193 1.63 15.53 13.68
CA THR A 193 1.63 14.28 14.46
C THR A 193 2.69 14.32 15.55
N ALA A 194 3.91 14.78 15.25
CA ALA A 194 4.98 14.91 16.23
C ALA A 194 4.63 15.93 17.33
N LEU A 195 4.03 17.06 16.99
CA LEU A 195 3.58 18.08 17.96
C LEU A 195 2.38 17.64 18.79
N ARG A 196 1.53 16.71 18.30
CA ARG A 196 0.51 16.07 19.13
C ARG A 196 1.13 15.19 20.21
N LEU A 197 2.26 14.54 19.93
CA LEU A 197 2.99 13.71 20.89
C LEU A 197 3.81 14.56 21.89
N ALA A 198 4.46 15.62 21.41
CA ALA A 198 5.22 16.54 22.25
C ALA A 198 4.96 18.00 21.82
N PRO A 199 3.94 18.66 22.38
CA PRO A 199 3.57 20.02 22.00
C PRO A 199 4.70 21.03 22.18
N ALA A 200 5.55 20.85 23.20
CA ALA A 200 6.66 21.75 23.49
C ALA A 200 7.94 21.47 22.66
N HIS A 201 7.93 20.53 21.72
CA HIS A 201 9.15 20.15 20.99
C HIS A 201 9.61 21.26 20.03
N GLU A 202 10.65 22.00 20.41
CA GLU A 202 11.09 23.22 19.73
C GLU A 202 11.54 22.98 18.28
N ALA A 203 12.35 21.95 18.04
CA ALA A 203 12.88 21.67 16.70
C ALA A 203 11.76 21.42 15.67
N VAL A 204 10.81 20.53 16.00
CA VAL A 204 9.64 20.24 15.16
C VAL A 204 8.80 21.49 14.91
N ARG A 205 8.58 22.33 15.94
CA ARG A 205 7.84 23.58 15.80
C ARG A 205 8.54 24.55 14.84
N ALA A 206 9.86 24.69 14.95
CA ALA A 206 10.66 25.55 14.09
C ALA A 206 10.65 25.06 12.64
N GLU A 207 10.84 23.76 12.41
CA GLU A 207 10.82 23.16 11.07
C GLU A 207 9.44 23.26 10.41
N ARG A 208 8.37 23.02 11.17
CA ARG A 208 6.99 23.24 10.70
C ARG A 208 6.74 24.69 10.30
N LYS A 209 7.18 25.64 11.11
CA LYS A 209 7.06 27.08 10.81
C LYS A 209 7.84 27.45 9.55
N SER A 210 9.06 26.93 9.39
CA SER A 210 9.87 27.10 8.18
C SER A 210 9.16 26.55 6.93
N LEU A 211 8.59 25.35 7.02
CA LEU A 211 7.86 24.74 5.91
C LEU A 211 6.61 25.54 5.53
N PHE A 212 5.88 26.07 6.52
CA PHE A 212 4.71 26.90 6.26
C PHE A 212 5.08 28.17 5.49
N HIS A 213 6.16 28.85 5.90
CA HIS A 213 6.66 30.02 5.18
C HIS A 213 7.09 29.71 3.74
N GLU A 214 7.69 28.55 3.50
CA GLU A 214 8.03 28.10 2.14
C GLU A 214 6.78 27.93 1.27
N ILE A 215 5.70 27.35 1.81
CA ILE A 215 4.42 27.19 1.10
C ILE A 215 3.80 28.55 0.78
N GLU A 216 3.81 29.49 1.73
CA GLU A 216 3.29 30.85 1.52
C GLU A 216 4.05 31.59 0.41
N LEU A 217 5.38 31.54 0.43
CA LEU A 217 6.22 32.14 -0.60
C LEU A 217 5.95 31.52 -1.98
N GLN A 218 5.82 30.19 -2.05
CA GLN A 218 5.46 29.52 -3.29
C GLN A 218 4.11 30.01 -3.82
N GLY A 219 3.09 30.07 -2.96
CA GLY A 219 1.78 30.61 -3.30
C GLY A 219 1.86 32.05 -3.84
N ALA A 220 2.65 32.91 -3.20
CA ALA A 220 2.86 34.30 -3.63
C ALA A 220 3.54 34.41 -5.00
N THR A 221 4.37 33.43 -5.37
CA THR A 221 5.06 33.38 -6.68
C THR A 221 4.29 32.63 -7.77
N MET A 222 3.13 32.05 -7.47
CA MET A 222 2.32 31.35 -8.47
C MET A 222 1.82 32.33 -9.54
N PRO A 223 2.05 32.08 -10.84
CA PRO A 223 1.58 32.96 -11.89
C PRO A 223 0.05 32.98 -11.88
N LEU A 224 -0.53 34.16 -11.63
CA LEU A 224 -1.95 34.39 -11.86
C LEU A 224 -2.20 34.17 -13.35
N LYS A 225 -2.91 33.10 -13.72
CA LYS A 225 -3.43 32.94 -15.08
C LYS A 225 -4.27 34.19 -15.37
N ARG A 226 -3.76 35.11 -16.18
CA ARG A 226 -4.57 36.21 -16.71
C ARG A 226 -5.63 35.56 -17.59
N ALA A 227 -6.90 35.74 -17.24
CA ALA A 227 -8.00 35.36 -18.09
C ALA A 227 -7.83 36.04 -19.47
N PRO A 228 -8.07 35.34 -20.58
CA PRO A 228 -8.10 36.00 -21.88
C PRO A 228 -9.16 37.10 -21.85
N LYS A 229 -8.77 38.30 -22.28
CA LYS A 229 -9.67 39.45 -22.39
C LYS A 229 -10.72 39.14 -23.47
N PRO A 230 -12.01 39.42 -23.25
CA PRO A 230 -13.07 39.14 -24.22
C PRO A 230 -12.86 39.88 -25.54
#